data_AF-A0A9P6B563-F1
#
_entry.id   AF-A0A9P6B563-F1
#
_cell.length_a   1.000
_cell.length_b   1.000
_cell.length_c   1.000
_cell.angle_alpha   90.00
_cell.angle_beta   90.00
_cell.angle_gamma   90.00
#
_symmetry.space_group_name_H-M   'P 1'
#
loop_
_entity.id
_entity.type
_entity.pdbx_description
1 polymer ?
#
loop_
_entity_poly.entity_id
_entity_poly.type
_entity_poly.pdbx_seq_one_letter_code
_entity_poly.pdbx_strand_id
1 'polypeptide(L)' 'YPFPTQPYPTAHQIFNLPRSASSAEIKSRYYELVKIYHPDSAQSHSVPPEIRQARFNSISSAYDDLRG' A
#
# COMPACT_ATOMS: atom_id res chain seq x y z
N TYR A 1 8.28 6.91 -0.84
CA TYR A 1 7.27 6.82 -1.90
C TYR A 1 6.05 7.63 -1.48
N PRO A 2 5.46 8.48 -2.35
CA PRO A 2 4.25 9.21 -2.02
C PRO A 2 3.04 8.28 -2.09
N PHE A 3 2.20 8.30 -1.05
CA PHE A 3 0.91 7.60 -1.09
C PHE A 3 -0.03 8.35 -2.05
N PRO A 4 -0.84 7.65 -2.88
CA PRO A 4 -1.73 8.32 -3.82
C PRO A 4 -2.69 9.28 -3.12
N THR A 5 -2.84 10.48 -3.67
CA THR A 5 -3.73 11.54 -3.16
C THR A 5 -5.14 11.47 -3.74
N GLN A 6 -5.38 10.53 -4.65
CA GLN A 6 -6.69 10.31 -5.25
C GLN A 6 -7.62 9.61 -4.24
N PRO A 7 -8.93 9.91 -4.27
CA PRO A 7 -9.89 9.33 -3.33
C PRO A 7 -10.10 7.81 -3.53
N TYR A 8 -9.87 7.31 -4.75
CA TYR A 8 -10.04 5.89 -5.10
C TYR A 8 -8.88 5.38 -5.97
N PRO A 9 -7.67 5.26 -5.41
CA PRO A 9 -6.54 4.76 -6.16
C PRO A 9 -6.72 3.27 -6.43
N THR A 10 -6.47 2.84 -7.66
CA THR A 10 -6.51 1.42 -8.01
C THR A 10 -5.39 0.64 -7.32
N ALA A 11 -5.56 -0.66 -7.13
CA ALA A 11 -4.56 -1.51 -6.48
C ALA A 11 -3.17 -1.40 -7.15
N HIS A 12 -3.13 -1.38 -8.48
CA HIS A 12 -1.89 -1.17 -9.24
C HIS A 12 -1.23 0.20 -9.01
N GLN A 13 -2.03 1.26 -8.81
CA GLN A 13 -1.51 2.59 -8.49
C GLN A 13 -0.98 2.66 -7.05
N ILE A 14 -1.64 2.00 -6.11
CA ILE A 14 -1.16 1.89 -4.71
C ILE A 14 0.19 1.17 -4.67
N PHE A 15 0.32 0.09 -5.45
CA PHE A 15 1.54 -0.71 -5.52
C PHE A 15 2.61 -0.09 -6.42
N ASN A 16 2.21 0.84 -7.28
CA ASN A 16 3.01 1.41 -8.35
C ASN A 16 3.67 0.31 -9.20
N LEU A 17 2.87 -0.71 -9.54
CA LEU A 17 3.27 -1.85 -10.35
C LEU A 17 2.47 -1.87 -11.66
N PRO A 18 3.08 -2.35 -12.76
CA PRO A 18 2.35 -2.56 -14.01
C PRO A 18 1.26 -3.63 -13.82
N ARG A 19 0.23 -3.60 -14.67
CA ARG A 19 -0.82 -4.64 -14.68
C ARG A 19 -0.28 -6.04 -15.01
N SER A 20 0.89 -6.11 -15.64
CA SER A 20 1.60 -7.35 -15.97
C SER A 20 2.49 -7.86 -14.84
N ALA A 21 2.49 -7.21 -13.66
CA ALA A 21 3.32 -7.64 -12.54
C ALA A 21 2.93 -9.04 -12.07
N SER A 22 3.94 -9.87 -11.81
CA SER A 22 3.75 -11.21 -11.29
C SER A 22 3.30 -11.20 -9.83
N SER A 23 2.67 -12.29 -9.37
CA SER A 23 2.29 -12.45 -7.97
C SER A 23 3.49 -12.34 -7.00
N ALA A 24 4.69 -12.71 -7.47
CA ALA A 24 5.94 -12.57 -6.71
C ALA A 24 6.32 -11.10 -6.52
N GLU A 25 6.23 -10.28 -7.57
CA GLU A 25 6.48 -8.83 -7.51
C GLU A 25 5.45 -8.12 -6.64
N ILE A 26 4.17 -8.48 -6.79
CA ILE A 26 3.09 -7.95 -5.95
C ILE A 26 3.35 -8.26 -4.47
N LYS A 27 3.70 -9.51 -4.16
CA LYS A 27 4.04 -9.92 -2.78
C LYS A 27 5.26 -9.16 -2.25
N SER A 28 6.33 -9.06 -3.05
CA SER A 28 7.53 -8.30 -2.66
C SER A 28 7.17 -6.86 -2.34
N ARG A 29 6.38 -6.22 -3.22
CA ARG A 29 6.01 -4.82 -3.07
C ARG A 29 5.06 -4.57 -1.90
N TYR A 30 4.18 -5.52 -1.60
CA TYR A 30 3.35 -5.49 -0.39
C TYR A 30 4.23 -5.40 0.87
N TYR A 31 5.25 -6.25 1.00
CA TYR A 31 6.14 -6.21 2.17
C TYR A 31 6.89 -4.89 2.29
N GLU A 32 7.34 -4.30 1.18
CA GLU A 32 7.97 -2.98 1.21
C GLU A 32 7.01 -1.89 1.69
N LEU A 33 5.79 -1.87 1.15
CA LEU A 33 4.77 -0.88 1.54
C LEU A 33 4.36 -1.05 3.00
N VAL A 34 4.15 -2.28 3.47
CA VAL A 34 3.86 -2.56 4.88
C VAL A 34 4.99 -2.03 5.77
N LYS A 35 6.26 -2.28 5.45
CA LYS A 35 7.38 -1.74 6.25
C LYS A 35 7.36 -0.20 6.38
N ILE A 36 6.92 0.50 5.34
CA ILE A 36 6.86 1.96 5.31
C ILE A 36 5.60 2.50 6.01
N TYR A 37 4.45 1.88 5.76
CA TYR A 37 3.13 2.39 6.15
C TYR A 37 2.48 1.65 7.32
N HIS A 38 3.15 0.66 7.92
CA HIS A 38 2.65 0.03 9.15
C HIS A 38 2.38 1.10 10.21
N PRO A 39 1.28 1.02 10.98
CA PRO A 39 0.98 2.00 12.02
C PRO A 39 2.12 2.17 13.03
N ASP A 40 2.88 1.11 13.30
CA ASP A 40 4.05 1.11 14.19
C ASP A 40 5.38 1.45 13.50
N SER A 41 5.37 1.72 12.19
CA SER A 41 6.59 2.13 11.48
C SER A 41 6.93 3.58 11.82
N ALA A 42 8.20 3.82 12.17
CA ALA A 42 8.71 5.16 12.43
C ALA A 42 8.45 6.14 11.27
N GLN A 43 8.39 5.65 10.02
CA GLN A 43 8.09 6.46 8.84
C GLN A 43 6.63 6.92 8.78
N SER A 44 5.69 6.12 9.31
CA SER A 44 4.27 6.46 9.29
C SER A 44 3.88 7.45 10.39
N HIS A 45 4.69 7.60 11.44
CA HIS A 45 4.47 8.53 12.56
C HIS A 45 4.43 10.01 12.14
N SER A 46 4.90 10.32 10.93
CA SER A 46 4.81 11.65 10.32
C SER A 46 3.38 12.08 9.96
N VAL A 47 2.41 11.16 9.98
CA VAL A 47 1.00 11.45 9.71
C VAL A 47 0.07 11.02 10.86
N PRO A 48 -1.12 11.64 10.99
CA PRO A 48 -2.07 11.30 12.04
C PRO A 48 -2.43 9.80 12.07
N PRO A 49 -2.76 9.23 13.25
CA PRO A 49 -3.12 7.82 13.39
C PRO A 49 -4.23 7.35 12.44
N GLU A 50 -5.26 8.18 12.24
CA GLU A 50 -6.37 7.89 11.32
C GLU A 50 -5.89 7.71 9.88
N ILE A 51 -4.93 8.54 9.43
CA ILE A 51 -4.37 8.48 8.08
C ILE A 51 -3.44 7.28 7.95
N ARG A 52 -2.67 6.95 9.00
CA ARG A 52 -1.85 5.71 9.02
C ARG A 52 -2.73 4.48 8.81
N GLN A 53 -3.80 4.37 9.59
CA GLN A 53 -4.70 3.24 9.52
C GLN A 53 -5.41 3.17 8.17
N ALA A 54 -5.90 4.31 7.66
CA ALA A 54 -6.54 4.36 6.34
C ALA A 54 -5.59 3.90 5.22
N ARG A 55 -4.33 4.39 5.23
CA ARG A 55 -3.31 3.97 4.26
C ARG A 55 -3.01 2.48 4.33
N PHE A 56 -2.83 1.96 5.55
CA PHE A 56 -2.56 0.53 5.76
C PHE A 56 -3.74 -0.33 5.26
N ASN A 57 -4.97 0.06 5.58
CA ASN A 57 -6.18 -0.62 5.11
C ASN A 57 -6.27 -0.62 3.58
N SER A 58 -5.99 0.51 2.91
CA SER A 58 -5.94 0.57 1.45
C SER A 58 -4.89 -0.37 0.84
N ILE A 59 -3.70 -0.47 1.45
CA ILE A 59 -2.63 -1.36 0.98
C ILE A 59 -3.06 -2.83 1.13
N SER A 60 -3.66 -3.21 2.27
CA SER A 60 -4.15 -4.57 2.49
C SER A 60 -5.29 -4.94 1.55
N SER A 61 -6.26 -4.04 1.34
CA SER A 61 -7.36 -4.26 0.39
C SER A 61 -6.84 -4.43 -1.04
N ALA A 62 -5.92 -3.57 -1.47
CA ALA A 62 -5.30 -3.66 -2.79
C ALA A 62 -4.51 -4.98 -2.99
N TYR A 63 -3.88 -5.50 -1.93
CA TYR A 63 -3.19 -6.78 -2.01
C TYR A 63 -4.16 -7.95 -2.18
N ASP A 64 -5.30 -7.90 -1.48
CA ASP A 64 -6.36 -8.90 -1.60
C ASP A 64 -6.95 -8.92 -3.02
N ASP A 65 -7.29 -7.73 -3.55
CA ASP A 65 -7.82 -7.56 -4.92
C ASP A 65 -6.86 -8.09 -6.01
N LEU A 66 -5.55 -7.96 -5.81
CA LEU A 66 -4.53 -8.41 -6.77
C LEU A 66 -4.18 -9.89 -6.65
N ARG A 67 -4.55 -10.53 -5.54
CA ARG A 67 -4.28 -11.95 -5.27
C ARG A 67 -5.52 -12.83 -5.48
N GLY A 68 -6.70 -12.23 -5.49
CA GLY A 68 -8.00 -12.86 -5.77
C GLY A 68 -8.14 -13.40 -7.18
#